data_AF-A0A8R1EJH8-F1
#
_entry.id   AF-A0A8R1EJH8-F1
#
_cell.length_a   1.000
_cell.length_b   1.000
_cell.length_c   1.000
_cell.angle_alpha   90.00
_cell.angle_beta   90.00
_cell.angle_gamma   90.00
#
_symmetry.space_group_name_H-M   'P 1'
#
loop_
_entity.id
_entity.type
_entity.pdbx_description
1 polymer ?
#
loop_
_entity_poly.entity_id
_entity_poly.type
_entity_poly.pdbx_seq_one_letter_code
_entity_poly.pdbx_strand_id
1 'polypeptide(L)'
;MLRVIVRGAHNSSAARQALIEKIIRVDHAGELGADRIYAGQLAVLKGSSVGSVIKKMWDEEKEHLDTMEKLAAKHNVPHTVFSPVFSVAAYALGVGSALLGKEGAMACTIAVEELIGQHYNDQLK
;
A
#
# COMPACT_ATOMS: atom_id res chain seq x y z
N MET A 1 8.13 -44.80 30.63
CA MET A 1 8.35 -44.74 29.17
C MET A 1 7.86 -43.38 28.68
N LEU A 2 8.75 -42.60 28.08
CA LEU A 2 8.68 -41.15 27.87
C LEU A 2 7.61 -40.75 26.82
N ARG A 3 6.68 -39.85 27.17
CA ARG A 3 5.92 -39.05 26.18
C ARG A 3 6.25 -37.58 26.41
N VAL A 4 7.34 -37.12 25.78
CA VAL A 4 7.61 -35.68 25.63
C VAL A 4 6.68 -35.17 24.55
N ILE A 5 5.79 -34.26 24.97
CA ILE A 5 4.83 -33.57 24.14
C ILE A 5 5.60 -32.64 23.20
N VAL A 6 5.61 -32.97 21.90
CA VAL A 6 6.03 -32.05 20.83
C VAL A 6 4.91 -31.02 20.65
N ARG A 7 4.88 -29.96 21.49
CA ARG A 7 3.96 -28.80 21.33
C ARG A 7 4.66 -27.50 20.91
N GLY A 8 5.99 -27.49 20.76
CA GLY A 8 6.75 -26.26 20.50
C GLY A 8 6.84 -25.82 19.03
N ALA A 9 6.87 -26.76 18.07
CA ALA A 9 7.24 -26.45 16.68
C ALA A 9 6.06 -25.98 15.80
N HIS A 10 4.82 -26.38 16.10
CA HIS A 10 3.65 -25.99 15.30
C HIS A 10 3.23 -24.53 15.50
N ASN A 11 3.62 -23.91 16.62
CA ASN A 11 3.17 -22.57 17.00
C ASN A 11 3.96 -21.45 16.29
N SER A 12 5.21 -21.70 15.88
CA SER A 12 6.06 -20.67 15.24
C SER A 12 5.77 -20.50 13.74
N SER A 13 5.45 -21.58 13.01
CA SER A 13 5.13 -21.51 11.58
C SER A 13 3.78 -20.82 11.33
N ALA A 14 2.75 -21.13 12.13
CA ALA A 14 1.45 -20.49 12.05
C ALA A 14 1.53 -19.00 12.43
N ALA A 15 2.25 -18.67 13.52
CA ALA A 15 2.47 -17.28 13.91
C ALA A 15 3.23 -16.49 12.83
N ARG A 16 4.24 -17.10 12.20
CA ARG A 16 4.97 -16.49 11.09
C ARG A 16 4.06 -16.25 9.88
N GLN A 17 3.21 -17.21 9.52
CA GLN A 17 2.28 -17.04 8.41
C GLN A 17 1.27 -15.91 8.70
N ALA A 18 0.73 -15.86 9.92
CA ALA A 18 -0.17 -14.78 10.33
C ALA A 18 0.50 -13.40 10.31
N LEU A 19 1.78 -13.33 10.68
CA LEU A 19 2.57 -12.10 10.58
C LEU A 19 2.76 -11.68 9.11
N ILE A 20 3.15 -12.61 8.24
CA ILE A 20 3.31 -12.35 6.80
C ILE A 20 1.98 -11.87 6.18
N GLU A 21 0.87 -12.53 6.52
CA GLU A 21 -0.46 -12.13 6.04
C GLU A 21 -0.81 -10.70 6.50
N LYS A 22 -0.56 -10.37 7.76
CA LYS A 22 -0.79 -9.03 8.29
C LYS A 22 0.03 -7.98 7.53
N ILE A 23 1.33 -8.23 7.35
CA ILE A 23 2.26 -7.33 6.66
C ILE A 23 1.76 -7.08 5.23
N ILE A 24 1.59 -8.16 4.46
CA ILE A 24 1.22 -8.06 3.04
C ILE A 24 -0.11 -7.34 2.86
N ARG A 25 -1.11 -7.60 3.71
CA ARG A 25 -2.42 -6.94 3.60
C ARG A 25 -2.37 -5.45 3.89
N VAL A 26 -1.55 -5.03 4.86
CA VAL A 26 -1.40 -3.60 5.20
C VAL A 26 -0.66 -2.88 4.08
N ASP A 27 0.46 -3.44 3.63
CA ASP A 27 1.29 -2.81 2.61
C ASP A 27 0.58 -2.76 1.26
N HIS A 28 -0.07 -3.86 0.85
CA HIS A 28 -0.87 -3.87 -0.38
C HIS A 28 -1.97 -2.82 -0.36
N ALA A 29 -2.65 -2.63 0.78
CA ALA A 29 -3.66 -1.59 0.91
C ALA A 29 -3.06 -0.18 0.85
N GLY A 30 -1.83 0.00 1.37
CA GLY A 30 -1.04 1.22 1.25
C GLY A 30 -0.74 1.57 -0.21
N GLU A 31 -0.08 0.65 -0.93
CA GLU A 31 0.30 0.86 -2.33
C GLU A 31 -0.94 1.04 -3.23
N LEU A 32 -2.02 0.28 -3.00
CA LEU A 32 -3.27 0.47 -3.73
C LEU A 32 -3.89 1.85 -3.45
N GLY A 33 -3.75 2.35 -2.23
CA GLY A 33 -4.19 3.69 -1.85
C GLY A 33 -3.39 4.76 -2.59
N ALA A 34 -2.06 4.67 -2.58
CA ALA A 34 -1.16 5.59 -3.27
C ALA A 34 -1.39 5.58 -4.79
N ASP A 35 -1.50 4.40 -5.44
CA ASP A 35 -1.88 4.28 -6.86
C ASP A 35 -3.14 5.10 -7.20
N ARG A 36 -4.16 4.99 -6.35
CA ARG A 36 -5.44 5.68 -6.56
C ARG A 36 -5.35 7.18 -6.29
N ILE A 37 -4.59 7.60 -5.28
CA ILE A 37 -4.33 9.02 -5.00
C ILE A 37 -3.65 9.66 -6.22
N TYR A 38 -2.58 9.06 -6.74
CA TYR A 38 -1.88 9.58 -7.91
C TYR A 38 -2.77 9.63 -9.15
N ALA A 39 -3.58 8.59 -9.38
CA ALA A 39 -4.57 8.58 -10.47
C ALA A 39 -5.56 9.75 -10.35
N GLY A 40 -6.03 10.04 -9.13
CA GLY A 40 -6.92 11.18 -8.83
C GLY A 40 -6.24 12.53 -9.03
N GLN A 41 -5.01 12.67 -8.55
CA GLN A 41 -4.22 13.90 -8.75
C GLN A 41 -3.98 14.19 -10.22
N LEU A 42 -3.59 13.17 -10.99
CA LEU A 42 -3.32 13.32 -12.42
C LEU A 42 -4.59 13.67 -13.19
N ALA A 43 -5.76 13.16 -12.79
CA ALA A 43 -7.03 13.54 -13.43
C ALA A 43 -7.30 15.05 -13.40
N VAL A 44 -6.78 15.76 -12.39
CA VAL A 44 -6.91 17.22 -12.24
C VAL A 44 -5.70 17.96 -12.82
N LEU A 45 -4.48 17.50 -12.53
CA LEU A 45 -3.24 18.25 -12.76
C LEU A 45 -2.46 17.83 -14.00
N LYS A 46 -2.96 16.90 -14.84
CA LYS A 46 -2.26 16.39 -16.04
C LYS A 46 -1.69 17.48 -16.96
N GLY A 47 -2.43 18.56 -17.18
CA GLY A 47 -2.02 19.67 -18.06
C GLY A 47 -1.22 20.77 -17.36
N SER A 48 -0.94 20.64 -16.06
CA SER A 48 -0.19 21.63 -15.28
C SER A 48 1.32 21.45 -15.42
N SER A 49 2.10 22.39 -14.86
CA SER A 49 3.56 22.31 -14.82
C SER A 49 4.11 21.12 -14.02
N VAL A 50 3.29 20.44 -13.21
CA VAL A 50 3.69 19.25 -12.43
C VAL A 50 3.10 17.94 -12.93
N GLY A 51 2.28 17.96 -13.98
CA GLY A 51 1.60 16.77 -14.47
C GLY A 51 2.55 15.63 -14.89
N SER A 52 3.70 15.97 -15.49
CA SER A 52 4.73 14.99 -15.87
C SER A 52 5.42 14.36 -14.66
N VAL A 53 5.65 15.14 -13.60
CA VAL A 53 6.25 14.67 -12.34
C VAL A 53 5.29 13.71 -11.64
N ILE A 54 4.02 14.10 -11.47
CA ILE A 54 2.98 13.25 -10.88
C ILE A 54 2.84 11.94 -11.68
N LYS A 55 2.85 12.01 -13.01
CA LYS A 55 2.80 10.81 -13.85
C LYS A 55 3.99 9.89 -13.60
N LYS A 56 5.21 10.44 -13.50
CA LYS A 56 6.40 9.63 -13.24
C LYS A 56 6.29 8.93 -11.89
N MET A 57 5.93 9.66 -10.83
CA MET A 57 5.74 9.09 -9.49
C MET A 57 4.66 8.01 -9.49
N TRP A 58 3.56 8.24 -10.21
CA TRP A 58 2.52 7.23 -10.36
C TRP A 58 2.99 5.96 -11.08
N ASP A 59 3.89 6.09 -12.06
CA ASP A 59 4.45 4.92 -12.75
C ASP A 59 5.38 4.12 -11.82
N GLU A 60 6.11 4.77 -10.92
CA GLU A 60 6.89 4.11 -9.85
C GLU A 60 5.97 3.38 -8.86
N GLU A 61 4.88 4.01 -8.45
CA GLU A 61 3.90 3.44 -7.53
C GLU A 61 3.24 2.14 -8.07
N LYS A 62 3.02 2.06 -9.38
CA LYS A 62 2.50 0.83 -10.01
C LYS A 62 3.46 -0.34 -9.87
N GLU A 63 4.77 -0.09 -9.85
CA GLU A 63 5.78 -1.13 -9.65
C GLU A 63 5.77 -1.63 -8.19
N HIS A 64 5.51 -0.74 -7.22
CA HIS A 64 5.32 -1.14 -5.83
C HIS A 64 4.07 -2.02 -5.65
N LEU A 65 2.92 -1.58 -6.19
CA LEU A 65 1.69 -2.36 -6.12
C LEU A 65 1.85 -3.74 -6.80
N ASP A 66 2.49 -3.81 -7.97
CA ASP A 66 2.80 -5.07 -8.66
C ASP A 66 3.70 -5.99 -7.80
N THR A 67 4.66 -5.41 -7.08
CA THR A 67 5.48 -6.17 -6.12
C THR A 67 4.62 -6.74 -5.00
N MET A 68 3.69 -5.95 -4.45
CA MET A 68 2.78 -6.42 -3.39
C MET A 68 1.82 -7.50 -3.88
N GLU A 69 1.29 -7.39 -5.10
CA GLU A 69 0.47 -8.42 -5.75
C GLU A 69 1.23 -9.75 -5.89
N LYS A 70 2.49 -9.70 -6.33
CA LYS A 70 3.37 -10.88 -6.42
C LYS A 70 3.61 -11.51 -5.05
N LEU A 71 3.81 -10.70 -4.01
CA LEU A 71 4.00 -11.18 -2.65
C LEU A 71 2.71 -11.81 -2.10
N ALA A 72 1.55 -11.18 -2.32
CA ALA A 72 0.26 -11.72 -1.93
C ALA A 72 -0.02 -13.07 -2.57
N ALA A 73 0.21 -13.19 -3.89
CA ALA A 73 0.09 -14.45 -4.61
C ALA A 73 1.05 -15.52 -4.06
N LYS A 74 2.33 -15.17 -3.86
CA LYS A 74 3.36 -16.09 -3.34
C LYS A 74 3.01 -16.65 -1.96
N HIS A 75 2.36 -15.85 -1.11
CA HIS A 75 2.03 -16.22 0.26
C HIS A 75 0.57 -16.63 0.46
N ASN A 76 -0.23 -16.75 -0.61
CA ASN A 76 -1.66 -17.04 -0.59
C ASN A 76 -2.47 -16.09 0.32
N VAL A 77 -2.11 -14.81 0.30
CA VAL A 77 -2.76 -13.78 1.11
C VAL A 77 -3.94 -13.21 0.34
N PRO A 78 -5.18 -13.30 0.85
CA PRO A 78 -6.33 -12.72 0.17
C PRO A 78 -6.37 -11.21 0.33
N HIS A 79 -6.84 -10.52 -0.70
CA HIS A 79 -7.15 -9.10 -0.61
C HIS A 79 -8.37 -8.86 0.28
N THR A 80 -8.45 -7.65 0.84
CA THR A 80 -9.63 -7.23 1.59
C THR A 80 -10.83 -7.02 0.67
N VAL A 81 -12.01 -7.47 1.09
CA VAL A 81 -13.27 -7.23 0.36
C VAL A 81 -13.62 -5.74 0.27
N PHE A 82 -13.03 -4.91 1.13
CA PHE A 82 -13.23 -3.46 1.15
C PHE A 82 -12.33 -2.70 0.17
N SER A 83 -11.40 -3.36 -0.54
CA SER A 83 -10.49 -2.70 -1.48
C SER A 83 -11.22 -1.79 -2.47
N PRO A 84 -12.37 -2.17 -3.08
CA PRO A 84 -13.07 -1.29 -4.01
C PRO A 84 -13.53 0.04 -3.38
N VAL A 85 -14.00 -0.01 -2.13
CA VAL A 85 -14.47 1.19 -1.40
C VAL A 85 -13.29 2.10 -1.08
N PHE A 86 -12.18 1.53 -0.59
CA PHE A 86 -10.98 2.29 -0.28
C PHE A 86 -10.32 2.87 -1.53
N SER A 87 -10.33 2.14 -2.66
CA SER A 87 -9.83 2.67 -3.93
C SER A 87 -10.59 3.90 -4.39
N VAL A 88 -11.92 3.91 -4.25
CA VAL A 88 -12.74 5.09 -4.58
C VAL A 88 -12.43 6.26 -3.63
N ALA A 89 -12.31 5.99 -2.33
CA ALA A 89 -11.98 7.00 -1.34
C ALA A 89 -10.59 7.63 -1.57
N ALA A 90 -9.58 6.80 -1.86
CA ALA A 90 -8.23 7.22 -2.18
C ALA A 90 -8.17 8.05 -3.46
N TYR A 91 -8.90 7.64 -4.51
CA TYR A 91 -9.02 8.43 -5.73
C TYR A 91 -9.67 9.80 -5.45
N ALA A 92 -10.76 9.83 -4.68
CA ALA A 92 -11.42 11.06 -4.30
C ALA A 92 -10.50 11.99 -3.48
N LEU A 93 -9.67 11.44 -2.59
CA LEU A 93 -8.64 12.18 -1.86
C LEU A 93 -7.58 12.77 -2.80
N GLY A 94 -7.13 11.99 -3.80
CA GLY A 94 -6.22 12.46 -4.83
C GLY A 94 -6.77 13.63 -5.64
N VAL A 95 -8.03 13.51 -6.10
CA VAL A 95 -8.73 14.61 -6.78
C VAL A 95 -8.87 15.82 -5.86
N GLY A 96 -9.34 15.61 -4.63
CA GLY A 96 -9.58 16.67 -3.64
C GLY A 96 -8.31 17.46 -3.32
N SER A 97 -7.20 16.76 -3.07
CA SER A 97 -5.90 17.39 -2.81
C SER A 97 -5.37 18.17 -4.02
N ALA A 98 -5.56 17.65 -5.23
CA ALA A 98 -5.15 18.33 -6.46
C ALA A 98 -6.01 19.56 -6.80
N LEU A 99 -7.28 19.58 -6.40
CA LEU A 99 -8.14 20.78 -6.50
C LEU A 99 -7.66 21.93 -5.60
N LEU A 100 -6.87 21.64 -4.55
CA LEU A 100 -6.19 22.66 -3.74
C LEU A 100 -4.90 23.19 -4.40
N GLY A 101 -4.59 22.74 -5.61
CA GLY A 101 -3.40 23.13 -6.35
C GLY A 101 -2.22 22.16 -6.19
N LYS A 102 -1.08 22.57 -6.75
CA LYS A 102 0.17 21.78 -6.74
C LYS A 102 0.60 21.44 -5.32
N GLU A 103 0.60 22.43 -4.43
CA GLU A 103 1.08 22.29 -3.06
C GLU A 103 0.20 21.32 -2.26
N GLY A 104 -1.12 21.36 -2.48
CA GLY A 104 -2.07 20.42 -1.87
C GLY A 104 -1.84 18.98 -2.34
N ALA A 105 -1.66 18.78 -3.66
CA ALA A 105 -1.31 17.47 -4.20
C ALA A 105 0.00 16.95 -3.62
N MET A 106 1.07 17.75 -3.66
CA MET A 106 2.38 17.32 -3.16
C MET A 106 2.39 17.06 -1.66
N ALA A 107 1.65 17.84 -0.87
CA ALA A 107 1.52 17.58 0.57
C ALA A 107 0.82 16.24 0.86
N CYS A 108 -0.25 15.92 0.10
CA CYS A 108 -0.91 14.63 0.19
C CYS A 108 0.04 13.49 -0.20
N THR A 109 0.83 13.68 -1.26
CA THR A 109 1.84 12.72 -1.70
C THR A 109 2.89 12.47 -0.62
N ILE A 110 3.50 13.52 -0.07
CA ILE A 110 4.52 13.36 0.99
C ILE A 110 3.93 12.62 2.20
N ALA A 111 2.72 12.97 2.61
CA ALA A 111 2.07 12.35 3.76
C ALA A 111 1.81 10.85 3.56
N VAL A 112 1.41 10.41 2.35
CA VAL A 112 1.17 8.98 2.09
C VAL A 112 2.47 8.20 2.00
N GLU A 113 3.49 8.74 1.33
CA GLU A 113 4.81 8.09 1.19
C GLU A 113 5.52 7.95 2.55
N GLU A 114 5.42 8.98 3.41
CA GLU A 114 5.99 8.92 4.76
C GLU A 114 5.32 7.83 5.61
N LEU A 115 4.00 7.71 5.53
CA LEU A 115 3.25 6.69 6.27
C LEU A 115 3.56 5.27 5.77
N ILE A 116 3.64 5.07 4.45
CA ILE A 116 4.04 3.80 3.85
C ILE A 116 5.47 3.43 4.29
N GLY A 117 6.41 4.37 4.15
CA GLY A 117 7.80 4.16 4.57
C GLY A 117 7.94 3.89 6.08
N GLN A 118 7.10 4.50 6.91
CA GLN A 118 7.04 4.21 8.34
C GLN A 118 6.58 2.77 8.61
N HIS A 119 5.53 2.29 7.92
CA HIS A 119 5.09 0.91 8.06
C HIS A 119 6.18 -0.08 7.67
N TYR A 120 6.89 0.15 6.55
CA TYR A 120 8.02 -0.69 6.16
C TYR A 120 9.10 -0.74 7.24
N ASN A 121 9.49 0.42 7.79
CA ASN A 121 10.49 0.46 8.85
C ASN A 121 10.04 -0.23 10.14
N ASP A 122 8.76 -0.12 10.49
CA ASP A 122 8.21 -0.76 11.68
C ASP A 122 8.13 -2.28 11.55
N GLN A 123 8.04 -2.81 10.34
CA GLN A 123 8.04 -4.26 10.07
C GLN A 123 9.43 -4.90 10.15
N LEU A 124 10.50 -4.10 10.12
CA LEU A 124 11.88 -4.56 10.27
C LEU A 124 12.32 -4.68 11.74
N LYS A 125 11.52 -4.19 12.68
CA LYS A 125 11.77 -4.21 14.12
C LYS A 125 11.26 -5.50 14.77
#